data_AF-A0A3P7IHB0-F1
#
_entry.id   AF-A0A3P7IHB0-F1
#
_cell.length_a   1.000
_cell.length_b   1.000
_cell.length_c   1.000
_cell.angle_alpha   90.00
_cell.angle_beta   90.00
_cell.angle_gamma   90.00
#
_symmetry.space_group_name_H-M   'P 1'
#
loop_
_entity.id
_entity.type
_entity.pdbx_description
1 polymer ?
#
loop_
_entity_poly.entity_id
_entity_poly.type
_entity_poly.pdbx_seq_one_letter_code
_entity_poly.pdbx_strand_id
1 'polypeptide(L)'
;MWDWHSFFIKIGIPAGVSSRYAEVFRQNRVTKDMLPDLDKATLTDLGVTAVGDQLAILRSAKDASLDMGSLTPSKLRVRISGPGSSKLSFV
;
A
#
# COMPACT_ATOMS: atom_id res chain seq x y z
N MET A 1 7.38 9.40 3.08
CA MET A 1 6.00 9.86 2.82
C MET A 1 5.17 8.63 2.50
N TRP A 2 4.00 8.44 3.12
CA TRP A 2 3.17 7.24 2.88
C TRP A 2 2.60 7.24 1.46
N ASP A 3 2.65 6.09 0.79
CA ASP A 3 2.17 5.96 -0.59
C ASP A 3 0.72 5.47 -0.61
N TRP A 4 -0.21 6.42 -0.59
CA TRP A 4 -1.65 6.13 -0.64
C TRP A 4 -2.06 5.40 -1.92
N HIS A 5 -1.38 5.68 -3.05
CA HIS A 5 -1.68 5.05 -4.33
C HIS A 5 -1.50 3.54 -4.29
N SER A 6 -0.32 3.10 -3.84
CA SER A 6 0.03 1.69 -3.69
C SER A 6 -0.87 0.99 -2.65
N PHE A 7 -1.24 1.71 -1.59
CA PHE A 7 -2.17 1.20 -0.58
C PHE A 7 -3.53 0.87 -1.19
N PHE A 8 -4.12 1.80 -1.93
CA PHE A 8 -5.43 1.59 -2.57
C PHE A 8 -5.39 0.44 -3.59
N ILE A 9 -4.32 0.33 -4.38
CA ILE A 9 -4.14 -0.81 -5.30
C ILE A 9 -4.08 -2.13 -4.52
N LYS A 10 -3.35 -2.18 -3.41
CA LYS A 10 -3.18 -3.38 -2.59
C LYS A 10 -4.51 -3.90 -2.03
N ILE A 11 -5.43 -3.02 -1.68
CA ILE A 11 -6.75 -3.39 -1.15
C ILE A 11 -7.79 -3.65 -2.26
N GLY A 12 -7.40 -3.56 -3.53
CA GLY A 12 -8.25 -3.91 -4.68
C GLY A 12 -8.90 -2.72 -5.41
N ILE A 13 -8.49 -1.48 -5.13
CA ILE A 13 -9.01 -0.29 -5.84
C ILE A 13 -8.24 -0.10 -7.16
N PRO A 14 -8.93 0.12 -8.30
CA PRO A 14 -8.29 0.30 -9.60
C PRO A 14 -7.30 1.46 -9.62
N ALA A 15 -6.15 1.29 -10.28
CA ALA A 15 -5.07 2.28 -10.29
C ALA A 15 -5.50 3.69 -10.71
N GLY A 16 -6.46 3.82 -11.63
CA GLY A 16 -7.00 5.11 -12.06
C GLY A 16 -7.76 5.85 -10.95
N VAL A 17 -8.51 5.11 -10.11
CA VAL A 17 -9.25 5.67 -8.97
C VAL A 17 -8.30 5.90 -7.80
N SER A 18 -7.37 4.97 -7.56
CA SER A 18 -6.34 5.05 -6.53
C SER A 18 -5.52 6.34 -6.62
N SER A 19 -5.19 6.82 -7.83
CA SER A 19 -4.44 8.07 -8.01
C SER A 19 -5.22 9.28 -7.48
N ARG A 20 -6.51 9.33 -7.80
CA ARG A 20 -7.42 10.39 -7.36
C ARG A 20 -7.59 10.36 -5.84
N TYR A 21 -7.86 9.19 -5.26
CA TYR A 21 -7.99 9.06 -3.81
C TYR A 21 -6.69 9.39 -3.07
N ALA A 22 -5.53 9.00 -3.61
CA ALA A 22 -4.23 9.31 -3.01
C ALA A 22 -3.92 10.81 -3.00
N GLU A 23 -4.39 11.56 -4.00
CA GLU A 23 -4.29 13.01 -4.03
C GLU A 23 -5.21 13.65 -2.98
N VAL A 24 -6.48 13.25 -2.94
CA VAL A 24 -7.44 13.72 -1.93
C VAL A 24 -6.93 13.47 -0.52
N PHE A 25 -6.45 12.26 -0.21
CA PHE A 25 -5.96 11.91 1.12
C PHE A 25 -4.74 12.76 1.51
N ARG A 26 -3.84 13.06 0.56
CA ARG A 26 -2.71 13.98 0.79
C ARG A 26 -3.15 15.42 1.00
N GLN A 27 -4.08 15.91 0.19
CA GLN A 27 -4.61 17.28 0.28
C GLN A 27 -5.31 17.51 1.62
N ASN A 28 -6.05 16.51 2.09
CA ASN A 28 -6.74 16.52 3.39
C ASN A 28 -5.82 16.14 4.57
N ARG A 29 -4.50 15.96 4.33
CA ARG A 29 -3.49 15.60 5.33
C ARG A 29 -3.84 14.36 6.15
N VAL A 30 -4.57 13.42 5.54
CA VAL A 30 -4.91 12.14 6.18
C VAL A 30 -3.62 11.35 6.37
N THR A 31 -3.40 10.85 7.59
CA THR A 31 -2.26 10.01 7.96
C THR A 31 -2.70 8.58 8.21
N LYS A 32 -1.74 7.64 8.20
CA LYS A 32 -2.03 6.22 8.48
C LYS A 32 -2.66 6.01 9.86
N ASP A 33 -2.26 6.82 10.83
CA ASP A 33 -2.77 6.77 12.20
C ASP A 33 -4.26 7.08 12.30
N MET A 34 -4.77 7.89 11.37
CA MET A 34 -6.19 8.27 11.28
C MET A 34 -7.04 7.24 10.53
N LEU A 35 -6.46 6.24 9.86
CA LEU A 35 -7.23 5.19 9.17
C LEU A 35 -8.30 4.52 10.06
N PRO A 36 -7.98 4.05 11.29
CA PRO A 36 -8.98 3.48 12.19
C PRO A 36 -10.08 4.46 12.63
N ASP A 37 -9.83 5.77 12.59
CA ASP A 37 -10.81 6.82 12.91
C ASP A 37 -11.70 7.22 11.72
N LEU A 38 -11.42 6.71 10.50
CA LEU A 38 -12.26 7.01 9.34
C LEU A 38 -13.59 6.24 9.41
N ASP A 39 -14.68 6.94 9.11
CA ASP A 39 -16.02 6.37 8.92
C ASP A 39 -16.50 6.56 7.46
N LYS A 40 -17.61 5.90 7.09
CA LYS A 40 -18.29 6.10 5.80
C LYS A 40 -18.57 7.58 5.51
N ALA A 41 -18.97 8.35 6.52
CA ALA A 41 -19.23 9.79 6.36
C ALA A 41 -17.97 10.53 5.90
N THR A 42 -16.84 10.33 6.59
CA THR A 42 -15.56 10.93 6.24
C THR A 42 -15.08 10.49 4.86
N LEU A 43 -15.21 9.20 4.52
CA LEU A 43 -14.84 8.71 3.20
C LEU A 43 -15.69 9.34 2.10
N THR A 44 -16.99 9.56 2.36
CA THR A 44 -17.89 10.23 1.41
C THR A 44 -17.52 11.70 1.24
N ASP A 45 -17.16 12.40 2.32
CA ASP A 45 -16.69 13.79 2.29
C ASP A 45 -15.38 13.95 1.51
N LEU A 46 -14.48 12.96 1.64
CA LEU A 46 -13.26 12.85 0.83
C LEU A 46 -13.56 12.49 -0.65
N GLY A 47 -14.81 12.21 -1.03
CA GLY A 47 -15.18 11.88 -2.40
C GLY A 47 -14.97 10.40 -2.77
N VAL A 48 -14.82 9.52 -1.79
CA VAL A 48 -14.91 8.07 -1.97
C VAL A 48 -16.38 7.67 -1.96
N THR A 49 -17.03 7.69 -3.12
CA THR A 49 -18.48 7.46 -3.25
C THR A 49 -18.85 5.99 -3.49
N ALA A 50 -17.90 5.18 -3.96
CA ALA A 50 -18.14 3.77 -4.22
C ALA A 50 -18.18 2.96 -2.92
N VAL A 51 -19.32 2.31 -2.64
CA VAL A 51 -19.52 1.51 -1.41
C VAL A 51 -18.47 0.40 -1.28
N GLY A 52 -18.05 -0.21 -2.39
CA GLY A 52 -16.99 -1.22 -2.40
C GLY A 52 -15.64 -0.66 -1.93
N ASP A 53 -15.26 0.52 -2.41
CA ASP A 53 -14.02 1.20 -2.00
C ASP A 53 -14.08 1.61 -0.53
N GLN A 54 -15.23 2.14 -0.09
CA GLN A 54 -15.45 2.49 1.32
C GLN A 54 -15.26 1.27 2.22
N LEU A 55 -15.87 0.13 1.88
CA LEU A 55 -15.73 -1.12 2.63
C LEU A 55 -14.30 -1.65 2.62
N ALA A 56 -13.60 -1.59 1.48
CA ALA A 56 -12.21 -2.01 1.37
C ALA A 56 -11.29 -1.19 2.28
N ILE A 57 -11.46 0.14 2.31
CA ILE A 57 -10.68 1.05 3.15
C ILE A 57 -10.98 0.80 4.63
N LEU A 58 -12.26 0.75 5.02
CA LEU A 58 -12.68 0.50 6.40
C LEU A 58 -12.20 -0.87 6.90
N ARG A 59 -12.22 -1.90 6.05
CA ARG A 59 -11.69 -3.23 6.40
C ARG A 59 -10.19 -3.18 6.60
N SER A 60 -9.47 -2.49 5.73
CA SER A 60 -8.01 -2.35 5.85
C SER A 60 -7.60 -1.48 7.03
N ALA A 61 -8.42 -0.51 7.45
CA ALA A 61 -8.20 0.29 8.65
C ALA A 61 -8.31 -0.56 9.94
N LYS A 62 -9.32 -1.43 10.00
CA LYS A 62 -9.48 -2.41 11.10
C LYS A 62 -8.32 -3.41 11.12
N ASP A 63 -7.92 -3.91 9.96
CA ASP A 63 -6.78 -4.81 9.84
C ASP A 63 -5.46 -4.13 10.23
N ALA A 64 -5.25 -2.87 9.82
CA ALA A 64 -4.06 -2.10 10.20
C ALA A 64 -3.95 -1.84 11.71
N SER A 65 -5.07 -1.83 12.45
CA SER A 65 -5.07 -1.77 13.91
C SER A 65 -4.61 -3.06 14.57
N LEU A 66 -4.81 -4.20 13.89
CA LEU A 66 -4.40 -5.53 14.32
C LEU A 66 -2.97 -5.86 13.86
N ASP A 67 -2.55 -5.27 12.74
CA ASP A 67 -1.28 -5.55 12.06
C ASP A 67 -0.20 -4.48 12.34
N MET A 68 -0.09 -4.04 13.60
CA MET A 68 1.14 -3.39 14.10
C MET A 68 2.26 -4.44 14.33
N GLY A 69 2.31 -5.50 13.50
CA GLY A 69 3.15 -6.67 13.74
C GLY A 69 3.49 -7.60 12.56
N SER A 70 2.93 -7.47 11.35
CA SER A 70 3.27 -8.38 10.24
C SER A 70 4.13 -7.71 9.16
N LEU A 71 5.44 -7.78 9.42
CA LEU A 71 6.50 -8.09 8.47
C LEU A 71 6.21 -7.76 7.00
N THR A 72 6.93 -6.74 6.52
CA THR A 72 7.27 -6.58 5.11
C THR A 72 7.62 -7.93 4.49
N PRO A 73 7.06 -8.34 3.32
CA PRO A 73 7.71 -9.34 2.51
C PRO A 73 8.93 -8.66 1.88
N SER A 74 9.95 -8.43 2.72
CA SER A 74 11.33 -8.26 2.31
C SER A 74 11.62 -9.47 1.45
N LYS A 75 11.58 -9.22 0.15
CA LYS A 75 11.84 -10.12 -0.94
C LYS A 75 13.21 -10.74 -0.69
N LEU A 76 13.27 -11.84 0.06
CA LEU A 76 14.42 -12.72 0.17
C LEU A 76 14.58 -13.37 -1.22
N ARG A 77 15.08 -12.59 -2.17
CA ARG A 77 15.60 -13.10 -3.43
C ARG A 77 16.98 -13.61 -3.11
N VAL A 78 17.05 -14.83 -2.57
CA VAL A 78 18.30 -15.60 -2.47
C VAL A 78 18.72 -15.92 -3.90
N ARG A 79 19.45 -15.00 -4.53
CA ARG A 79 20.18 -15.24 -5.78
C ARG A 79 21.48 -15.93 -5.40
N ILE A 80 21.49 -17.25 -5.33
CA ILE A 80 22.75 -17.98 -5.42
C ILE A 80 23.07 -18.04 -6.92
N SER A 81 23.63 -16.95 -7.44
CA SER A 81 24.33 -16.98 -8.73
C SER A 81 25.53 -17.90 -8.56
N GLY A 82 25.56 -19.01 -9.31
CA GLY A 82 26.78 -19.78 -9.50
C GLY A 82 27.86 -18.91 -10.15
N PRO A 83 29.11 -18.91 -9.66
CA PRO A 83 30.20 -18.28 -10.38
C PRO A 83 30.66 -19.21 -11.51
N GLY A 84 30.42 -18.75 -12.75
CA GLY A 84 31.03 -19.32 -13.94
C GLY A 84 32.56 -19.17 -13.92
N SER A 85 33.22 -20.23 -14.37
CA SER A 85 34.53 -20.29 -15.02
C SER A 85 35.32 -18.97 -15.14
N SER A 86 36.32 -18.80 -14.29
CA SER A 86 37.41 -17.85 -14.50
C SER A 86 38.49 -18.48 -15.37
N LYS A 87 38.51 -18.08 -16.64
CA LYS A 87 39.66 -18.25 -17.53
C LYS A 87 40.76 -17.30 -17.04
N LEU A 88 41.87 -17.86 -16.55
CA LEU A 88 43.11 -17.13 -16.29
C LEU A 88 44.25 -17.84 -17.02
N SER A 89 44.60 -17.25 -18.15
CA SER A 89 45.86 -17.43 -18.86
C SER A 89 46.99 -16.73 -18.10
N PHE A 90 48.08 -17.44 -17.83
CA PHE A 90 49.39 -16.86 -17.56
C PHE A 90 50.47 -17.75 -18.21
N VAL A 91 51.22 -17.10 -19.10
CA VAL A 91 52.57 -17.36 -19.65
C VAL A 91 53.07 -18.81 -19.80
#